data_AF-A0A6A3AYA9-F1
#
_entry.id   AF-A0A6A3AYA9-F1
#
_cell.length_a   1.000
_cell.length_b   1.000
_cell.length_c   1.000
_cell.angle_alpha   90.00
_cell.angle_beta   90.00
_cell.angle_gamma   90.00
#
_symmetry.space_group_name_H-M   'P 1'
#
loop_
_entity.id
_entity.type
_entity.pdbx_description
1 polymer ?
#
loop_
_entity_poly.entity_id
_entity_poly.type
_entity_poly.pdbx_seq_one_letter_code
_entity_poly.pdbx_strand_id
1 'polypeptide(L)'
;MKMEGLEIIQAFFILSLASSLAFAFASDPSPLQDFCEADPNGSVSVNGKVCKGAKLARVDNGNTHAVAFASLNSQNPGVITVSNAVFGSNPPINAHILAKAFHLDRKTVKNLQFNS
;
A
#
# COMPACT_ATOMS: atom_id res chain seq x y z
N MET A 1 -0.75 40.08 39.46
CA MET A 1 -1.65 39.02 39.00
C MET A 1 -1.88 38.09 40.19
N LYS A 2 -3.11 38.04 40.72
CA LYS A 2 -3.46 37.22 41.89
C LYS A 2 -4.34 36.08 41.35
N MET A 3 -3.77 34.90 41.21
CA MET A 3 -4.49 33.71 40.77
C MET A 3 -4.98 32.98 42.02
N GLU A 4 -6.29 32.96 42.22
CA GLU A 4 -6.91 32.22 43.31
C GLU A 4 -6.78 30.71 43.05
N GLY A 5 -6.60 29.92 44.11
CA GLY A 5 -6.22 28.50 43.97
C GLY A 5 -7.20 27.63 43.16
N LEU A 6 -8.46 28.06 43.05
CA LEU A 6 -9.48 27.41 42.24
C LEU A 6 -9.16 27.44 40.73
N GLU A 7 -8.66 28.57 40.23
CA GLU A 7 -8.23 28.74 38.82
C GLU A 7 -7.10 27.76 38.46
N ILE A 8 -6.18 27.53 39.41
CA ILE A 8 -5.03 26.62 39.24
C ILE A 8 -5.52 25.17 39.18
N ILE A 9 -6.46 24.79 40.04
CA ILE A 9 -7.04 23.43 40.05
C ILE A 9 -7.80 23.16 38.75
N GLN A 10 -8.57 24.15 38.26
CA GLN A 10 -9.23 24.04 36.95
C GLN A 10 -8.21 23.89 35.82
N ALA A 11 -7.13 24.69 35.79
CA ALA A 11 -6.10 24.60 34.77
C ALA A 11 -5.47 23.19 34.66
N PHE A 12 -5.18 22.52 35.79
CA PHE A 12 -4.66 21.15 35.78
C PHE A 12 -5.68 20.11 35.29
N PHE A 13 -6.97 20.28 35.61
CA PHE A 13 -8.03 19.40 35.10
C PHE A 13 -8.20 19.52 33.58
N ILE A 14 -8.18 20.74 33.04
CA ILE A 14 -8.28 20.99 31.59
C ILE A 14 -7.05 20.44 30.86
N LEU A 15 -5.84 20.61 31.43
CA LEU A 15 -4.60 20.08 30.85
C LEU A 15 -4.57 18.54 30.81
N SER A 16 -5.08 17.88 31.86
CA SER A 16 -5.23 16.43 31.92
C SER A 16 -6.20 15.91 30.86
N LEU A 17 -7.37 16.57 30.71
CA LEU A 17 -8.40 16.17 29.75
C LEU A 17 -7.95 16.39 28.28
N ALA A 18 -7.11 17.38 28.01
CA ALA A 18 -6.54 17.59 26.67
C ALA A 18 -5.55 16.50 26.24
N SER A 19 -4.84 15.87 27.19
CA SER A 19 -3.79 14.88 26.88
C SER A 19 -4.34 13.54 26.36
N SER A 20 -5.59 13.18 26.70
CA SER A 20 -6.20 11.91 26.28
C SER A 20 -6.77 11.93 24.84
N LEU A 21 -6.85 13.10 24.21
CA LEU A 21 -7.26 13.26 22.79
C LEU A 21 -6.07 13.11 21.81
N ALA A 22 -4.84 12.99 22.30
CA ALA A 22 -3.63 12.92 21.49
C ALA A 22 -3.30 11.50 20.98
N PHE A 23 -4.28 10.80 20.38
CA PHE A 23 -4.05 9.52 19.70
C PHE A 23 -4.28 9.63 18.18
N ALA A 24 -3.20 10.04 17.51
CA ALA A 24 -2.82 9.77 16.12
C ALA A 24 -3.93 9.71 15.04
N PHE A 25 -4.14 10.82 14.33
CA PHE A 25 -4.67 10.79 12.97
C PHE A 25 -3.52 10.52 11.98
N ALA A 26 -3.38 9.27 11.53
CA ALA A 26 -2.59 8.90 10.37
C ALA A 26 -3.54 8.66 9.18
N SER A 27 -4.15 9.74 8.69
CA SER A 27 -5.10 9.70 7.58
C SER A 27 -4.39 9.97 6.25
N ASP A 28 -3.91 8.91 5.59
CA ASP A 28 -3.66 8.93 4.15
C ASP A 28 -4.91 8.42 3.42
N PRO A 29 -5.52 9.17 2.50
CA PRO A 29 -6.79 8.78 1.91
C PRO A 29 -6.64 7.89 0.66
N SER A 30 -7.03 6.61 0.81
CA SER A 30 -7.50 5.66 -0.25
C SER A 30 -6.45 4.73 -0.91
N PRO A 31 -6.86 3.54 -1.45
CA PRO A 31 -7.92 2.64 -0.97
C PRO A 31 -7.62 1.10 -1.11
N LEU A 32 -6.41 0.67 -1.49
CA LEU A 32 -6.13 -0.74 -1.82
C LEU A 32 -5.74 -1.56 -0.57
N GLN A 33 -6.75 -2.18 0.05
CA GLN A 33 -6.63 -2.96 1.30
C GLN A 33 -6.11 -4.40 1.09
N ASP A 34 -4.89 -4.55 0.55
CA ASP A 34 -4.18 -5.83 0.66
C ASP A 34 -3.67 -6.01 2.10
N PHE A 35 -4.54 -6.57 2.95
CA PHE A 35 -4.16 -7.06 4.27
C PHE A 35 -3.13 -8.18 4.13
N CYS A 36 -1.88 -7.92 4.45
CA CYS A 36 -0.95 -9.00 4.77
C CYS A 36 -0.01 -8.60 5.89
N GLU A 37 -0.44 -8.84 7.13
CA GLU A 37 0.52 -9.27 8.12
C GLU A 37 -0.11 -10.09 9.26
N ALA A 38 0.05 -11.41 9.16
CA ALA A 38 0.16 -12.26 10.33
C ALA A 38 1.42 -13.09 10.13
N ASP A 39 2.23 -13.24 11.16
CA ASP A 39 3.47 -14.00 11.11
C ASP A 39 3.68 -14.69 12.44
N PRO A 40 4.03 -15.99 12.45
CA PRO A 40 4.45 -16.67 13.66
C PRO A 40 5.97 -16.60 13.90
N ASN A 41 6.73 -15.76 13.17
CA ASN A 41 8.07 -16.03 12.65
C ASN A 41 8.02 -17.11 11.54
N GLY A 42 7.79 -16.64 10.31
CA GLY A 42 7.38 -17.43 9.15
C GLY A 42 8.20 -18.69 8.86
N SER A 43 7.56 -19.84 9.01
CA SER A 43 8.14 -21.18 8.83
C SER A 43 7.08 -22.25 8.43
N VAL A 44 5.93 -21.83 7.89
CA VAL A 44 4.70 -22.66 7.79
C VAL A 44 3.95 -22.44 6.46
N SER A 45 3.23 -23.47 5.99
CA SER A 45 2.55 -23.54 4.68
C SER A 45 1.04 -23.20 4.70
N VAL A 46 0.47 -22.96 3.52
CA VAL A 46 -0.89 -22.46 3.25
C VAL A 46 -1.98 -23.56 3.19
N ASN A 47 -3.25 -23.13 3.00
CA ASN A 47 -4.39 -23.66 3.78
C ASN A 47 -4.08 -23.62 5.30
N GLY A 48 -3.39 -22.53 5.68
CA GLY A 48 -2.80 -22.19 6.97
C GLY A 48 -2.60 -20.66 7.03
N LYS A 49 -1.62 -20.16 7.78
CA LYS A 49 -1.40 -18.72 8.06
C LYS A 49 0.08 -18.41 8.32
N VAL A 50 0.65 -17.21 8.11
CA VAL A 50 0.69 -16.16 7.03
C VAL A 50 2.16 -15.62 7.10
N CYS A 51 2.55 -14.50 6.45
CA CYS A 51 3.89 -13.89 6.62
C CYS A 51 3.89 -12.42 7.14
N LYS A 52 4.96 -12.05 7.88
CA LYS A 52 5.46 -10.66 8.11
C LYS A 52 6.82 -10.56 7.46
N GLY A 53 6.99 -9.55 6.62
CA GLY A 53 8.14 -9.50 5.73
C GLY A 53 8.08 -10.58 4.66
N ALA A 54 7.09 -10.49 3.76
CA ALA A 54 7.14 -11.13 2.45
C ALA A 54 8.28 -10.53 1.59
N LYS A 55 9.54 -10.77 2.00
CA LYS A 55 10.75 -10.30 1.35
C LYS A 55 11.65 -11.47 0.99
N LEU A 56 11.37 -12.07 -0.17
CA LEU A 56 12.41 -12.68 -1.02
C LEU A 56 12.45 -12.05 -2.42
N ALA A 57 12.11 -10.76 -2.50
CA ALA A 57 12.67 -9.85 -3.51
C ALA A 57 13.95 -9.18 -2.96
N ARG A 58 14.89 -9.99 -2.44
CA ARG A 58 16.30 -9.59 -2.49
C ARG A 58 16.79 -9.91 -3.89
N VAL A 59 16.51 -9.01 -4.82
CA VAL A 59 17.32 -8.89 -6.03
C VAL A 59 18.65 -8.32 -5.55
N ASP A 60 19.51 -9.20 -5.04
CA ASP A 60 20.94 -8.95 -5.16
C ASP A 60 21.24 -8.73 -6.63
N ASN A 61 22.14 -7.79 -6.93
CA ASN A 61 22.46 -7.42 -8.30
C ASN A 61 23.34 -8.48 -9.03
N GLY A 62 23.26 -9.75 -8.59
CA GLY A 62 23.86 -10.92 -9.21
C GLY A 62 22.78 -11.81 -9.86
N ASN A 63 23.21 -12.69 -10.76
CA ASN A 63 22.33 -13.49 -11.63
C ASN A 63 21.57 -14.64 -10.93
N THR A 64 21.15 -14.47 -9.67
CA THR A 64 20.37 -15.46 -8.92
C THR A 64 18.86 -15.29 -9.18
N HIS A 65 18.17 -16.39 -9.45
CA HIS A 65 16.73 -16.38 -9.69
C HIS A 65 15.95 -15.95 -8.43
N ALA A 66 15.07 -14.96 -8.57
CA ALA A 66 14.17 -14.51 -7.50
C ALA A 66 12.79 -15.19 -7.62
N VAL A 67 12.12 -15.43 -6.49
CA VAL A 67 10.78 -16.02 -6.40
C VAL A 67 9.91 -15.17 -5.49
N ALA A 68 8.73 -14.79 -5.96
CA ALA A 68 7.72 -14.08 -5.19
C ALA A 68 6.57 -15.02 -4.81
N PHE A 69 6.11 -14.92 -3.56
CA PHE A 69 4.97 -15.68 -3.04
C PHE A 69 3.86 -14.70 -2.63
N ALA A 70 2.62 -15.02 -3.00
CA ALA A 70 1.42 -14.28 -2.58
C ALA A 70 0.41 -15.26 -1.96
N SER A 71 -0.26 -14.83 -0.89
CA SER A 71 -1.29 -15.62 -0.21
C SER A 71 -2.61 -14.87 -0.30
N LEU A 72 -3.64 -15.53 -0.85
CA LEU A 72 -4.93 -14.91 -1.18
C LEU A 72 -6.03 -15.70 -0.48
N ASN A 73 -7.00 -14.99 0.11
CA ASN A 73 -8.06 -15.58 0.95
C ASN A 73 -9.34 -15.95 0.18
N SER A 74 -9.40 -15.68 -1.12
CA SER A 74 -10.49 -16.10 -2.01
C SER A 74 -10.15 -17.45 -2.64
N GLN A 75 -11.16 -18.32 -2.79
CA GLN A 75 -11.06 -19.56 -3.58
C GLN A 75 -10.96 -19.29 -5.09
N ASN A 76 -11.38 -18.11 -5.54
CA ASN A 76 -11.18 -17.61 -6.89
C ASN A 76 -10.57 -16.20 -6.80
N PRO A 77 -9.26 -16.08 -6.53
CA PRO A 77 -8.59 -14.80 -6.44
C PRO A 77 -8.29 -14.27 -7.85
N GLY A 78 -8.72 -13.05 -8.14
CA GLY A 78 -8.37 -12.38 -9.39
C GLY A 78 -6.94 -11.83 -9.34
N VAL A 79 -6.23 -11.85 -10.48
CA VAL A 79 -4.93 -11.19 -10.65
C VAL A 79 -5.05 -10.20 -11.80
N ILE A 80 -4.83 -8.92 -11.50
CA ILE A 80 -4.82 -7.83 -12.49
C ILE A 80 -3.41 -7.25 -12.54
N THR A 81 -2.63 -7.61 -13.56
CA THR A 81 -1.33 -6.99 -13.82
C THR A 81 -1.55 -5.61 -14.44
N VAL A 82 -1.26 -4.54 -13.69
CA VAL A 82 -1.55 -3.15 -14.09
C VAL A 82 -0.94 -2.79 -15.44
N SER A 83 0.28 -3.24 -15.73
CA SER A 83 0.93 -3.03 -17.03
C SER A 83 0.12 -3.63 -18.18
N ASN A 84 -0.30 -4.90 -18.08
CA ASN A 84 -1.10 -5.57 -19.10
C ASN A 84 -2.51 -4.96 -19.21
N ALA A 85 -3.16 -4.63 -18.09
CA ALA A 85 -4.48 -4.00 -18.09
C ALA A 85 -4.49 -2.62 -18.76
N VAL A 86 -3.42 -1.83 -18.58
CA VAL A 86 -3.31 -0.46 -19.12
C VAL A 86 -2.74 -0.44 -20.54
N PHE A 87 -1.71 -1.24 -20.83
CA PHE A 87 -0.96 -1.19 -22.09
C PHE A 87 -1.18 -2.41 -23.01
N GLY A 88 -1.36 -3.62 -22.45
CA GLY A 88 -1.61 -4.87 -23.19
C GLY A 88 -3.10 -5.23 -23.40
N SER A 89 -4.02 -4.30 -23.12
CA SER A 89 -5.46 -4.55 -23.23
C SER A 89 -5.91 -4.73 -24.70
N ASN A 90 -6.92 -5.58 -24.89
CA ASN A 90 -7.54 -5.84 -26.20
C ASN A 90 -9.05 -5.58 -26.14
N PRO A 91 -9.61 -4.59 -26.87
CA PRO A 91 -8.91 -3.67 -27.77
C PRO A 91 -7.99 -2.68 -27.02
N PRO A 92 -6.89 -2.21 -27.64
CA PRO A 92 -5.96 -1.29 -27.00
C PRO A 92 -6.60 0.06 -26.62
N ILE A 93 -6.33 0.51 -25.40
CA ILE A 93 -6.73 1.85 -24.93
C ILE A 93 -6.05 2.92 -25.80
N ASN A 94 -6.78 4.00 -26.13
CA ASN A 94 -6.27 5.06 -27.00
C ASN A 94 -4.98 5.70 -26.45
N ALA A 95 -3.89 5.55 -27.20
CA ALA A 95 -2.56 6.01 -26.83
C ALA A 95 -2.47 7.52 -26.51
N HIS A 96 -3.36 8.37 -27.03
CA HIS A 96 -3.42 9.79 -26.67
C HIS A 96 -3.96 10.03 -25.25
N ILE A 97 -4.92 9.21 -24.81
CA ILE A 97 -5.48 9.30 -23.46
C ILE A 97 -4.44 8.82 -22.43
N LEU A 98 -3.78 7.68 -22.71
CA LEU A 98 -2.69 7.17 -21.88
C LEU A 98 -1.51 8.17 -21.82
N ALA A 99 -1.11 8.74 -22.96
CA ALA A 99 -0.06 9.77 -23.03
C ALA A 99 -0.38 10.97 -22.12
N LYS A 100 -1.64 11.44 -22.13
CA LYS A 100 -2.08 12.55 -21.28
C LYS A 100 -2.20 12.15 -19.80
N ALA A 101 -2.69 10.95 -19.50
CA ALA A 101 -2.87 10.48 -18.12
C ALA A 101 -1.54 10.23 -17.40
N PHE A 102 -0.57 9.61 -18.09
CA PHE A 102 0.74 9.28 -17.54
C PHE A 102 1.83 10.34 -17.83
N HIS A 103 1.49 11.45 -18.48
CA HIS A 103 2.43 12.48 -18.93
C HIS A 103 3.60 11.92 -19.78
N LEU A 104 3.29 10.99 -20.68
CA LEU A 104 4.22 10.30 -21.56
C LEU A 104 4.05 10.72 -23.03
N ASP A 105 5.10 10.61 -23.82
CA ASP A 105 4.99 10.72 -25.28
C ASP A 105 4.12 9.60 -25.86
N ARG A 106 3.31 9.94 -26.87
CA ARG A 106 2.54 8.94 -27.64
C ARG A 106 3.41 7.85 -28.27
N LYS A 107 4.68 8.14 -28.57
CA LYS A 107 5.66 7.15 -29.07
C LYS A 107 6.05 6.15 -27.98
N THR A 108 6.30 6.63 -26.77
CA THR A 108 6.61 5.80 -25.59
C THR A 108 5.42 4.93 -25.21
N VAL A 109 4.21 5.49 -25.18
CA VAL A 109 2.98 4.71 -24.95
C VAL A 109 2.81 3.61 -25.99
N LYS A 110 2.96 3.91 -27.30
CA LYS A 110 2.87 2.89 -28.35
C LYS A 110 3.95 1.81 -28.23
N ASN A 111 5.15 2.16 -27.76
CA ASN A 111 6.21 1.19 -27.49
C ASN A 111 5.82 0.26 -26.32
N LEU A 112 5.29 0.83 -25.23
CA LEU A 112 4.76 0.04 -24.10
C LEU A 112 3.63 -0.90 -24.56
N GLN A 113 2.67 -0.40 -25.35
CA GLN A 113 1.55 -1.21 -25.88
C GLN A 113 1.97 -2.29 -26.89
N PHE A 114 3.13 -2.14 -27.54
CA PHE A 114 3.68 -3.13 -28.48
C PHE A 114 4.53 -4.20 -27.77
N ASN A 115 5.12 -3.86 -26.63
CA ASN A 115 5.98 -4.74 -25.81
C ASN A 115 5.26 -5.26 -24.54
N SER A 116 3.94 -5.13 -24.45
CA SER A 116 3.10 -5.69 -23.37
C SER A 116 2.48 -7.02 -23.79
#